data_AF-A0AAF3FAS7-F1
#
_entry.id   AF-A0AAF3FAS7-F1
#
_cell.length_a   1.000
_cell.length_b   1.000
_cell.length_c   1.000
_cell.angle_alpha   90.00
_cell.angle_beta   90.00
_cell.angle_gamma   90.00
#
_symmetry.space_group_name_H-M   'P 1'
#
loop_
_entity.id
_entity.type
_entity.pdbx_description
1 polymer ?
#
loop_
_entity_poly.entity_id
_entity_poly.type
_entity_poly.pdbx_seq_one_letter_code
_entity_poly.pdbx_strand_id
1 'polypeptide(L)'
;MVDKEKWFYEDFGLVQIGFYSTAEDEEKREGREGDWAQFEHTNAKIFEDFELVRKEIADETDRSTGTNKGIDDKPISLRIFSDRFPNLTLVDLPGMTKIPVGDQPLDIEQQILKMIMHYINNPNSIILAVTPANQDFATSEPMKMAKEVDPEGERTLAVLTKLDLMDRGTNALDILSGQLVDVKLGIVGVVNRSQADIMAEKPMDEALQAEEAFFQKEYPNFAKTQGTRYLSVRLNVLLINHIHECLPSLKDRVASLISQYEVKLNVYGRPIEDKNQALLKILTK
;
A
#
# COMPACT_ATOMS: atom_id res chain seq x y z
N MET A 1 -4.51 -1.63 -13.66
CA MET A 1 -3.66 -1.37 -12.47
C MET A 1 -2.87 -0.12 -12.79
N VAL A 2 -2.76 0.84 -11.88
CA VAL A 2 -1.89 2.01 -12.10
C VAL A 2 -0.46 1.50 -12.23
N ASP A 3 0.24 2.05 -13.21
CA ASP A 3 1.56 1.64 -13.64
C ASP A 3 2.63 1.91 -12.57
N LYS A 4 2.69 1.09 -11.51
CA LYS A 4 3.73 1.26 -10.48
C LYS A 4 5.14 1.18 -11.06
N GLU A 5 5.34 0.44 -12.15
CA GLU A 5 6.66 0.22 -12.75
C GLU A 5 7.23 1.44 -13.46
N LYS A 6 6.38 2.33 -14.00
CA LYS A 6 6.85 3.64 -14.45
C LYS A 6 7.08 4.63 -13.29
N TRP A 7 6.50 4.42 -12.11
CA TRP A 7 6.32 5.48 -11.10
C TRP A 7 7.23 5.37 -9.88
N PHE A 8 7.64 4.16 -9.49
CA PHE A 8 8.31 3.91 -8.20
C PHE A 8 9.66 3.19 -8.34
N TYR A 9 10.19 3.02 -9.55
CA TYR A 9 11.41 2.25 -9.77
C TYR A 9 12.66 2.92 -9.16
N GLU A 10 12.58 4.18 -8.73
CA GLU A 10 13.71 4.94 -8.19
C GLU A 10 13.39 5.80 -6.95
N ASP A 11 12.14 5.81 -6.47
CA ASP A 11 11.69 6.76 -5.43
C ASP A 11 11.70 6.13 -4.03
N PHE A 12 12.53 6.67 -3.15
CA PHE A 12 12.76 6.24 -1.76
C PHE A 12 11.64 6.68 -0.79
N GLY A 13 10.42 6.88 -1.30
CA GLY A 13 9.31 7.50 -0.58
C GLY A 13 8.28 6.51 -0.03
N LEU A 14 7.73 6.83 1.14
CA LEU A 14 6.52 6.23 1.68
C LEU A 14 5.30 6.88 1.04
N VAL A 15 4.56 6.14 0.20
CA VAL A 15 3.41 6.69 -0.54
C VAL A 15 2.14 5.95 -0.19
N GLN A 16 1.16 6.66 0.35
CA GLN A 16 -0.17 6.12 0.60
C GLN A 16 -1.09 6.48 -0.56
N ILE A 17 -1.55 5.47 -1.30
CA ILE A 17 -2.38 5.63 -2.50
C ILE A 17 -3.79 5.12 -2.22
N GLY A 18 -4.76 6.01 -2.24
CA GLY A 18 -6.19 5.68 -2.26
C GLY A 18 -6.71 5.67 -3.69
N PHE A 19 -7.23 4.54 -4.15
CA PHE A 19 -7.99 4.40 -5.38
C PHE A 19 -9.47 4.51 -5.08
N TYR A 20 -10.17 5.36 -5.83
CA TYR A 20 -11.60 5.63 -5.67
C TYR A 20 -12.31 5.44 -7.00
N SER A 21 -13.36 4.63 -6.99
CA SER A 21 -14.24 4.44 -8.13
C SER A 21 -15.09 5.69 -8.33
N THR A 22 -15.00 6.31 -9.50
CA THR A 22 -15.90 7.41 -9.89
C THR A 22 -17.24 6.91 -10.42
N ALA A 23 -17.39 5.60 -10.62
CA ALA A 23 -18.64 4.98 -11.04
C ALA A 23 -19.67 4.87 -9.90
N GLU A 24 -19.20 4.86 -8.65
CA GLU A 24 -20.06 4.66 -7.46
C GLU A 24 -20.44 5.99 -6.76
N ASP A 25 -19.78 7.10 -7.09
CA ASP A 25 -19.99 8.43 -6.49
C ASP A 25 -20.02 9.52 -7.57
N GLU A 26 -21.20 9.87 -8.08
CA GLU A 26 -21.38 10.94 -9.08
C GLU A 26 -20.89 12.31 -8.57
N GLU A 27 -20.97 12.59 -7.25
CA GLU A 27 -20.43 13.81 -6.64
C GLU A 27 -18.91 13.92 -6.80
N LYS A 28 -18.19 12.79 -6.74
CA LYS A 28 -16.72 12.75 -6.93
C LYS A 28 -16.33 12.89 -8.40
N ARG A 29 -17.26 12.69 -9.34
CA ARG A 29 -16.95 12.80 -10.77
C ARG A 29 -16.70 14.26 -11.18
N GLU A 30 -17.22 15.25 -10.44
CA GLU A 30 -17.10 16.70 -10.72
C GLU A 30 -17.28 17.07 -12.21
N GLY A 31 -18.08 16.29 -12.96
CA GLY A 31 -18.28 16.47 -14.40
C GLY A 31 -17.06 16.16 -15.30
N ARG A 32 -16.01 15.53 -14.78
CA ARG A 32 -14.79 15.18 -15.53
C ARG A 32 -14.94 13.87 -16.29
N GLU A 33 -14.37 13.84 -17.49
CA GLU A 33 -14.18 12.63 -18.28
C GLU A 33 -12.75 12.13 -18.10
N GLY A 34 -12.59 10.84 -17.77
CA GLY A 34 -11.27 10.21 -17.60
C GLY A 34 -10.78 10.12 -16.15
N ASP A 35 -9.57 9.59 -16.01
CA ASP A 35 -8.91 9.39 -14.72
C ASP A 35 -8.20 10.66 -14.26
N TRP A 36 -8.22 10.93 -12.97
CA TRP A 36 -7.51 12.05 -12.38
C TRP A 36 -7.02 11.74 -10.98
N ALA A 37 -6.14 12.57 -10.45
CA ALA A 37 -5.56 12.40 -9.12
C ALA A 37 -5.47 13.71 -8.35
N GLN A 38 -5.33 13.59 -7.02
CA GLN A 38 -5.20 14.70 -6.10
C GLN A 38 -4.30 14.31 -4.94
N PHE A 39 -3.36 15.20 -4.59
CA PHE A 39 -2.55 15.05 -3.41
C PHE A 39 -3.14 15.82 -2.23
N GLU A 40 -2.94 15.31 -1.02
CA GLU A 40 -3.37 16.00 0.20
C GLU A 40 -2.63 17.33 0.41
N HIS A 41 -1.34 17.41 0.05
CA HIS A 41 -0.51 18.60 0.26
C HIS A 41 -0.70 19.70 -0.78
N THR A 42 -1.43 19.46 -1.87
CA THR A 42 -1.55 20.42 -2.99
C THR A 42 -2.81 21.29 -2.94
N ASN A 43 -3.44 21.46 -1.77
CA ASN A 43 -4.64 22.30 -1.56
C ASN A 43 -5.72 22.09 -2.65
N ALA A 44 -6.08 20.82 -2.88
CA ALA A 44 -7.09 20.39 -3.85
C ALA A 44 -6.76 20.59 -5.34
N LYS A 45 -5.51 20.88 -5.72
CA LYS A 45 -5.07 20.81 -7.14
C LYS A 45 -5.36 19.42 -7.73
N ILE A 46 -5.94 19.42 -8.94
CA ILE A 46 -6.25 18.21 -9.70
C ILE A 46 -5.16 17.96 -10.75
N PHE A 47 -4.83 16.68 -10.91
CA PHE A 47 -3.86 16.18 -11.87
C PHE A 47 -4.56 15.22 -12.83
N GLU A 48 -4.74 15.62 -14.08
CA GLU A 48 -5.27 14.77 -15.16
C GLU A 48 -4.15 14.06 -15.93
N ASP A 49 -2.94 14.62 -15.88
CA ASP A 49 -1.72 14.02 -16.44
C ASP A 49 -0.96 13.25 -15.35
N PHE A 50 -0.86 11.93 -15.53
CA PHE A 50 -0.18 11.04 -14.60
C PHE A 50 1.35 11.13 -14.64
N GLU A 51 1.95 11.71 -15.69
CA GLU A 51 3.36 12.07 -15.67
C GLU A 51 3.63 13.21 -14.68
N LEU A 52 2.68 14.16 -14.54
CA LEU A 52 2.76 15.19 -13.51
C LEU A 52 2.54 14.64 -12.10
N VAL A 53 1.70 13.61 -11.95
CA VAL A 53 1.54 12.90 -10.67
C VAL A 53 2.87 12.26 -10.25
N ARG A 54 3.55 11.56 -11.16
CA ARG A 54 4.86 10.97 -10.88
C ARG A 54 5.87 12.03 -10.49
N LYS A 55 5.95 13.12 -11.28
CA LYS A 55 6.86 14.22 -10.98
C LYS A 55 6.60 14.83 -9.61
N GLU A 56 5.33 15.01 -9.23
CA GLU A 56 4.97 15.53 -7.91
C GLU A 56 5.37 14.59 -6.77
N ILE A 57 5.27 13.26 -6.95
CA ILE A 57 5.76 12.28 -5.96
C ILE A 57 7.27 12.43 -5.76
N ALA A 58 8.04 12.50 -6.83
CA ALA A 58 9.48 12.71 -6.78
C ALA A 58 9.83 14.06 -6.12
N ASP A 59 9.17 15.15 -6.57
CA ASP A 59 9.40 16.50 -6.04
C ASP A 59 9.04 16.61 -4.55
N GLU A 60 7.99 15.92 -4.06
CA GLU A 60 7.62 15.90 -2.64
C GLU A 60 8.59 15.01 -1.83
N THR A 61 9.04 13.88 -2.39
CA THR A 61 10.04 13.01 -1.75
C THR A 61 11.35 13.76 -1.55
N ASP A 62 11.83 14.47 -2.57
CA ASP A 62 13.04 15.30 -2.50
C ASP A 62 12.87 16.48 -1.52
N ARG A 63 11.68 17.10 -1.47
CA ARG A 63 11.38 18.17 -0.50
C ARG A 63 11.46 17.69 0.95
N SER A 64 10.98 16.48 1.22
CA SER A 64 10.92 15.93 2.58
C SER A 64 12.28 15.39 3.04
N THR A 65 12.98 14.67 2.16
CA THR A 65 14.23 13.97 2.48
C THR A 65 15.50 14.83 2.28
N GLY A 66 15.37 15.96 1.57
CA GLY A 66 16.48 16.86 1.25
C GLY A 66 17.51 16.21 0.33
N THR A 67 18.74 16.76 0.29
CA THR A 67 19.81 16.22 -0.58
C THR A 67 20.40 14.89 -0.10
N ASN A 68 20.05 14.42 1.11
CA ASN A 68 20.69 13.26 1.74
C ASN A 68 20.04 11.92 1.37
N LYS A 69 19.04 11.91 0.46
CA LYS A 69 18.30 10.71 0.01
C LYS A 69 17.94 9.74 1.15
N GLY A 70 17.65 10.29 2.33
CA GLY A 70 17.23 9.53 3.50
C GLY A 70 15.77 9.09 3.37
N ILE A 71 15.25 8.45 4.41
CA ILE A 71 13.85 8.04 4.46
C ILE A 71 13.10 8.98 5.41
N ASP A 72 11.92 9.43 4.97
CA ASP A 72 11.00 10.17 5.82
C ASP A 72 9.79 9.29 6.19
N ASP A 73 9.44 9.31 7.48
CA ASP A 73 8.28 8.60 8.03
C ASP A 73 6.94 9.28 7.65
N LYS A 74 6.98 10.48 7.07
CA LYS A 74 5.79 11.20 6.62
C LYS A 74 5.28 10.63 5.27
N PRO A 75 4.05 10.05 5.22
CA PRO A 75 3.51 9.51 3.98
C PRO A 75 3.09 10.62 3.00
N ILE A 76 3.27 10.35 1.71
CA ILE A 76 2.65 11.13 0.63
C ILE A 76 1.26 10.55 0.35
N SER A 77 0.21 11.28 0.72
CA SER A 77 -1.18 10.88 0.48
C SER A 77 -1.64 11.27 -0.93
N LEU A 78 -1.84 10.27 -1.78
CA LEU A 78 -2.34 10.39 -3.15
C LEU A 78 -3.72 9.75 -3.27
N ARG A 79 -4.68 10.45 -3.87
CA ARG A 79 -5.98 9.90 -4.25
C ARG A 79 -6.10 9.84 -5.76
N ILE A 80 -6.43 8.68 -6.31
CA ILE A 80 -6.65 8.45 -7.74
C ILE A 80 -8.11 8.09 -7.95
N PHE A 81 -8.73 8.74 -8.92
CA PHE A 81 -10.14 8.61 -9.27
C PHE A 81 -10.25 8.04 -10.67
N SER A 82 -10.93 6.90 -10.81
CA SER A 82 -11.09 6.18 -12.07
C SER A 82 -12.38 5.36 -12.08
N ASP A 83 -12.95 5.10 -13.24
CA ASP A 83 -14.06 4.15 -13.41
C ASP A 83 -13.59 2.70 -13.62
N ARG A 84 -12.27 2.48 -13.76
CA ARG A 84 -11.68 1.17 -14.11
C ARG A 84 -11.25 0.33 -12.92
N PHE A 85 -11.18 0.91 -11.72
CA PHE A 85 -10.63 0.24 -10.55
C PHE A 85 -11.58 0.33 -9.35
N PRO A 86 -11.64 -0.73 -8.51
CA PRO A 86 -12.42 -0.69 -7.28
C PRO A 86 -11.82 0.28 -6.25
N ASN A 87 -12.63 0.62 -5.24
CA ASN A 87 -12.15 1.35 -4.07
C ASN A 87 -11.10 0.50 -3.33
N LEU A 88 -9.86 0.98 -3.24
CA LEU A 88 -8.75 0.26 -2.61
C LEU A 88 -7.77 1.27 -2.01
N THR A 89 -7.27 1.03 -0.81
CA THR A 89 -6.16 1.83 -0.25
C THR A 89 -4.92 0.95 -0.15
N LEU A 90 -3.82 1.43 -0.73
CA LEU A 90 -2.52 0.77 -0.69
C LEU A 90 -1.53 1.71 0.00
N VAL A 91 -0.65 1.15 0.81
CA VAL A 91 0.55 1.85 1.31
C VAL A 91 1.74 1.22 0.60
N ASP A 92 2.46 2.04 -0.15
CA ASP A 92 3.72 1.67 -0.78
C ASP A 92 4.86 1.98 0.18
N LEU A 93 5.65 0.95 0.46
CA LEU A 93 6.78 1.03 1.37
C LEU A 93 8.08 0.95 0.55
N PRO A 94 9.15 1.63 0.98
CA PRO A 94 10.44 1.54 0.31
C PRO A 94 10.92 0.09 0.16
N GLY A 95 11.51 -0.23 -0.99
CA GLY A 95 12.11 -1.53 -1.24
C GLY A 95 13.33 -1.77 -0.35
N MET A 96 13.51 -3.01 0.11
CA MET A 96 14.67 -3.40 0.91
C MET A 96 15.98 -3.23 0.12
N THR A 97 16.94 -2.48 0.68
CA THR A 97 18.30 -2.35 0.16
C THR A 97 19.30 -2.77 1.22
N LYS A 98 20.25 -3.64 0.86
CA LYS A 98 21.31 -4.13 1.78
C LYS A 98 22.57 -3.26 1.76
N ILE A 99 22.72 -2.45 0.72
CA ILE A 99 23.91 -1.64 0.49
C ILE A 99 23.45 -0.21 0.27
N PRO A 100 23.91 0.76 1.08
CA PRO A 100 23.62 2.16 0.84
C PRO A 100 24.24 2.58 -0.49
N VAL A 101 23.47 3.30 -1.30
CA VAL A 101 23.92 3.84 -2.59
C VAL A 101 23.94 5.36 -2.58
N GLY A 102 24.99 5.95 -3.16
CA GLY A 102 25.15 7.41 -3.21
C GLY A 102 25.31 8.02 -1.81
N ASP A 103 24.48 9.02 -1.51
CA ASP A 103 24.52 9.78 -0.24
C ASP A 103 23.67 9.16 0.88
N GLN A 104 23.20 7.92 0.70
CA GLN A 104 22.37 7.26 1.70
C GLN A 104 23.12 7.02 3.01
N PRO A 105 22.42 7.13 4.16
CA PRO A 105 23.02 6.85 5.45
C PRO A 105 23.38 5.36 5.60
N LEU A 106 24.40 5.06 6.38
CA LEU A 106 24.89 3.69 6.58
C LEU A 106 23.87 2.76 7.25
N ASP A 107 22.90 3.32 7.96
CA ASP A 107 21.81 2.62 8.64
C ASP A 107 20.49 2.60 7.83
N ILE A 108 20.53 2.93 6.54
CA ILE A 108 19.33 2.98 5.67
C ILE A 108 18.49 1.69 5.74
N GLU A 109 19.14 0.52 5.74
CA GLU A 109 18.46 -0.78 5.86
C GLU A 109 17.63 -0.86 7.15
N GLN A 110 18.19 -0.39 8.27
CA GLN A 110 17.51 -0.40 9.58
C GLN A 110 16.33 0.58 9.60
N GLN A 111 16.47 1.73 8.93
CA GLN A 111 15.40 2.71 8.79
C GLN A 111 14.24 2.15 7.96
N ILE A 112 14.53 1.53 6.81
CA ILE A 112 13.53 0.84 5.96
C ILE A 112 12.81 -0.23 6.78
N LEU A 113 13.57 -1.11 7.44
CA LEU A 113 13.00 -2.19 8.25
C LEU A 113 12.08 -1.64 9.35
N LYS A 114 12.52 -0.60 10.07
CA LYS A 114 11.72 0.02 11.12
C LYS A 114 10.41 0.59 10.56
N MET A 115 10.46 1.25 9.40
CA MET A 115 9.28 1.76 8.72
C MET A 115 8.34 0.63 8.28
N ILE A 116 8.86 -0.41 7.61
CA ILE A 116 8.06 -1.56 7.18
C ILE A 116 7.37 -2.18 8.40
N MET A 117 8.14 -2.48 9.45
CA MET A 117 7.63 -3.06 10.70
C MET A 117 6.59 -2.16 11.37
N HIS A 118 6.72 -0.84 11.31
CA HIS A 118 5.70 0.08 11.83
C HIS A 118 4.35 -0.13 11.14
N TYR A 119 4.33 -0.28 9.81
CA TYR A 119 3.11 -0.47 9.02
C TYR A 119 2.55 -1.89 9.13
N ILE A 120 3.40 -2.93 9.05
CA ILE A 120 2.93 -4.32 9.05
C ILE A 120 2.57 -4.84 10.45
N ASN A 121 3.07 -4.22 11.54
CA ASN A 121 2.67 -4.56 12.91
C ASN A 121 1.23 -4.17 13.24
N ASN A 122 0.59 -3.30 12.46
CA ASN A 122 -0.82 -2.99 12.67
C ASN A 122 -1.67 -4.26 12.41
N PRO A 123 -2.36 -4.82 13.42
CA PRO A 123 -3.18 -6.02 13.21
C PRO A 123 -4.33 -5.78 12.24
N ASN A 124 -4.74 -4.51 12.05
CA ASN A 124 -5.80 -4.11 11.14
C ASN A 124 -5.27 -3.80 9.72
N SER A 125 -4.13 -4.35 9.30
CA SER A 125 -3.62 -4.25 7.93
C SER A 125 -3.52 -5.62 7.25
N ILE A 126 -3.77 -5.62 5.94
CA ILE A 126 -3.47 -6.77 5.06
C ILE A 126 -2.04 -6.59 4.54
N ILE A 127 -1.20 -7.62 4.71
CA ILE A 127 0.18 -7.61 4.23
C ILE A 127 0.21 -8.19 2.82
N LEU A 128 0.70 -7.41 1.87
CA LEU A 128 0.96 -7.87 0.50
C LEU A 128 2.43 -8.24 0.36
N ALA A 129 2.76 -9.52 0.53
CA ALA A 129 4.14 -9.99 0.47
C ALA A 129 4.55 -10.28 -0.99
N VAL A 130 5.11 -9.27 -1.65
CA VAL A 130 5.50 -9.34 -3.07
C VAL A 130 6.89 -9.95 -3.22
N THR A 131 7.00 -11.07 -3.91
CA THR A 131 8.26 -11.80 -4.14
C THR A 131 8.44 -12.08 -5.63
N PRO A 132 9.64 -11.92 -6.21
CA PRO A 132 9.88 -12.33 -7.59
C PRO A 132 10.07 -13.86 -7.69
N ALA A 133 9.51 -14.46 -8.74
CA ALA A 133 9.48 -15.91 -8.94
C ALA A 133 10.83 -16.51 -9.32
N ASN A 134 11.78 -15.68 -9.76
CA ASN A 134 13.14 -16.10 -10.09
C ASN A 134 14.05 -16.25 -8.86
N GLN A 135 13.52 -16.04 -7.65
CA GLN A 135 14.22 -16.26 -6.39
C GLN A 135 13.51 -17.33 -5.56
N ASP A 136 14.23 -17.98 -4.66
CA ASP A 136 13.67 -18.99 -3.77
C ASP A 136 12.64 -18.36 -2.82
N PHE A 137 11.36 -18.66 -3.07
CA PHE A 137 10.23 -18.13 -2.31
C PHE A 137 10.33 -18.44 -0.80
N ALA A 138 10.92 -19.58 -0.43
CA ALA A 138 11.16 -19.97 0.96
C ALA A 138 12.14 -19.05 1.72
N THR A 139 12.98 -18.30 1.00
CA THR A 139 13.96 -17.36 1.57
C THR A 139 13.56 -15.89 1.40
N SER A 140 12.33 -15.64 0.94
CA SER A 140 11.82 -14.29 0.67
C SER A 140 11.80 -13.42 1.93
N GLU A 141 12.46 -12.27 1.86
CA GLU A 141 12.49 -11.28 2.94
C GLU A 141 11.08 -10.74 3.29
N PRO A 142 10.23 -10.35 2.31
CA PRO A 142 8.84 -10.00 2.57
C PRO A 142 8.07 -11.08 3.33
N MET A 143 8.24 -12.36 2.96
CA MET A 143 7.57 -13.47 3.65
C MET A 143 8.09 -13.66 5.07
N LYS A 144 9.39 -13.52 5.28
CA LYS A 144 10.01 -13.61 6.61
C LYS A 144 9.46 -12.51 7.53
N MET A 145 9.45 -11.26 7.08
CA MET A 145 8.91 -10.13 7.84
C MET A 145 7.41 -10.30 8.13
N ALA A 146 6.64 -10.78 7.16
CA ALA A 146 5.22 -11.07 7.38
C ALA A 146 5.03 -12.13 8.47
N LYS A 147 5.81 -13.22 8.48
CA LYS A 147 5.74 -14.28 9.50
C LYS A 147 6.16 -13.82 10.90
N GLU A 148 6.96 -12.76 11.05
CA GLU A 148 7.30 -12.19 12.35
C GLU A 148 6.10 -11.51 13.03
N VAL A 149 5.19 -10.94 12.24
CA VAL A 149 4.01 -10.17 12.73
C VAL A 149 2.66 -10.85 12.47
N ASP A 150 2.66 -11.90 11.65
CA ASP A 150 1.52 -12.74 11.28
C ASP A 150 1.98 -14.21 11.09
N PRO A 151 2.34 -14.92 12.18
CA PRO A 151 2.88 -16.28 12.09
C PRO A 151 1.94 -17.30 11.42
N GLU A 152 0.63 -17.16 11.65
CA GLU A 152 -0.41 -18.02 11.10
C GLU A 152 -0.78 -17.63 9.65
N GLY A 153 -0.38 -16.44 9.19
CA GLY A 153 -0.64 -15.97 7.83
C GLY A 153 -2.10 -15.58 7.58
N GLU A 154 -2.84 -15.17 8.63
CA GLU A 154 -4.27 -14.87 8.57
C GLU A 154 -4.57 -13.62 7.74
N ARG A 155 -3.65 -12.65 7.74
CA ARG A 155 -3.80 -11.36 7.05
C ARG A 155 -2.71 -11.11 6.00
N THR A 156 -1.99 -12.16 5.61
CA THR A 156 -0.91 -12.10 4.62
C THR A 156 -1.35 -12.72 3.30
N LEU A 157 -1.31 -11.93 2.23
CA LEU A 157 -1.49 -12.38 0.85
C LEU A 157 -0.12 -12.37 0.16
N ALA A 158 0.31 -13.51 -0.38
CA ALA A 158 1.55 -13.55 -1.15
C ALA A 158 1.31 -13.22 -2.62
N VAL A 159 2.17 -12.38 -3.19
CA VAL A 159 2.14 -12.04 -4.61
C VAL A 159 3.44 -12.47 -5.27
N LEU A 160 3.33 -13.24 -6.35
CA LEU A 160 4.46 -13.78 -7.07
C LEU A 160 4.64 -13.05 -8.40
N THR A 161 5.69 -12.26 -8.54
CA THR A 161 5.96 -11.45 -9.74
C THR A 161 6.98 -12.14 -10.65
N LYS A 162 7.18 -11.64 -11.88
CA LYS A 162 8.27 -12.09 -12.77
C LYS A 162 8.24 -13.59 -13.09
N LEU A 163 7.04 -14.18 -13.17
CA LEU A 163 6.84 -15.61 -13.49
C LEU A 163 7.34 -15.99 -14.89
N ASP A 164 7.39 -15.03 -15.79
CA ASP A 164 7.93 -15.11 -17.14
C ASP A 164 9.47 -15.26 -17.17
N LEU A 165 10.16 -14.88 -16.10
CA LEU A 165 11.62 -14.96 -15.97
C LEU A 165 12.11 -16.21 -15.24
N MET A 166 11.24 -17.18 -14.96
CA MET A 166 11.64 -18.44 -14.35
C MET A 166 12.46 -19.30 -15.32
N ASP A 167 13.44 -20.02 -14.78
CA ASP A 167 14.28 -20.91 -15.57
C ASP A 167 13.46 -22.04 -16.20
N ARG A 168 13.71 -22.30 -17.49
CA ARG A 168 13.05 -23.38 -18.23
C ARG A 168 13.29 -24.72 -17.53
N GLY A 169 12.21 -25.35 -17.07
CA GLY A 169 12.25 -26.62 -16.33
C GLY A 169 11.93 -26.48 -14.84
N THR A 170 11.89 -25.26 -14.31
CA THR A 170 11.26 -24.95 -13.02
C THR A 170 9.82 -24.51 -13.25
N ASN A 171 8.93 -24.78 -12.29
CA ASN A 171 7.55 -24.29 -12.33
C ASN A 171 7.16 -23.77 -10.96
N ALA A 172 6.24 -22.80 -10.93
CA ALA A 172 5.70 -22.28 -9.68
C ALA A 172 4.45 -23.04 -9.20
N LEU A 173 4.18 -24.26 -9.69
CA LEU A 173 2.91 -24.96 -9.38
C LEU A 173 2.77 -25.26 -7.90
N ASP A 174 3.83 -25.72 -7.25
CA ASP A 174 3.83 -26.03 -5.81
C ASP A 174 3.68 -24.77 -4.96
N ILE A 175 4.20 -23.64 -5.46
CA ILE A 175 4.06 -22.33 -4.82
C ILE A 175 2.61 -21.83 -5.00
N LEU A 176 2.11 -21.77 -6.23
CA LEU A 176 0.75 -21.29 -6.54
C LEU A 176 -0.36 -22.15 -5.93
N SER A 177 -0.09 -23.44 -5.69
CA SER A 177 -1.02 -24.34 -4.99
C SER A 177 -0.97 -24.21 -3.46
N GLY A 178 -0.05 -23.42 -2.89
CA GLY A 178 0.06 -23.20 -1.45
C GLY A 178 0.73 -24.34 -0.68
N GLN A 179 1.45 -25.25 -1.35
CA GLN A 179 2.10 -26.38 -0.69
C GLN A 179 3.37 -25.98 0.06
N LEU A 180 4.05 -24.93 -0.40
CA LEU A 180 5.36 -24.53 0.13
C LEU A 180 5.24 -23.60 1.35
N VAL A 181 4.24 -22.73 1.39
CA VAL A 181 4.09 -21.71 2.44
C VAL A 181 2.62 -21.55 2.84
N ASP A 182 2.36 -21.60 4.14
CA ASP A 182 1.03 -21.42 4.71
C ASP A 182 0.70 -19.91 4.81
N VAL A 183 -0.13 -19.44 3.88
CA VAL A 183 -0.77 -18.12 3.89
C VAL A 183 -2.26 -18.29 3.65
N LYS A 184 -3.10 -17.81 4.58
CA LYS A 184 -4.55 -18.07 4.55
C LYS A 184 -5.27 -17.28 3.47
N LEU A 185 -4.74 -16.11 3.09
CA LEU A 185 -5.34 -15.29 2.03
C LEU A 185 -5.05 -15.82 0.62
N GLY A 186 -4.07 -16.73 0.49
CA GLY A 186 -3.67 -17.40 -0.74
C GLY A 186 -2.44 -16.79 -1.42
N ILE A 187 -2.19 -17.24 -2.64
CA ILE A 187 -1.02 -16.85 -3.45
C ILE A 187 -1.50 -16.44 -4.83
N VAL A 188 -1.08 -15.25 -5.29
CA VAL A 188 -1.45 -14.70 -6.59
C VAL A 188 -0.20 -14.28 -7.37
N GLY A 189 0.05 -14.97 -8.46
CA GLY A 189 0.99 -14.67 -9.50
C GLY A 189 0.52 -13.53 -10.41
N VAL A 190 1.46 -12.66 -10.78
CA VAL A 190 1.27 -11.58 -11.73
C VAL A 190 2.47 -11.50 -12.68
N VAL A 191 2.20 -11.08 -13.91
CA VAL A 191 3.24 -10.78 -14.90
C VAL A 191 3.05 -9.33 -15.33
N ASN A 192 4.03 -8.52 -14.98
CA ASN A 192 4.03 -7.10 -15.30
C ASN A 192 4.89 -6.81 -16.55
N ARG A 193 5.12 -5.53 -16.86
CA ARG A 193 5.93 -5.17 -18.02
C ARG A 193 7.41 -5.32 -17.70
N SER A 194 8.15 -5.77 -18.70
CA SER A 194 9.61 -5.74 -18.63
C SER A 194 10.14 -4.31 -18.79
N GLN A 195 11.41 -4.10 -18.45
CA GLN A 195 12.07 -2.82 -18.70
C GLN A 195 12.01 -2.42 -20.20
N ALA A 196 12.11 -3.40 -21.09
CA ALA A 196 11.98 -3.16 -22.53
C ALA A 196 10.58 -2.70 -22.92
N ASP A 197 9.53 -3.29 -22.34
CA ASP A 197 8.15 -2.88 -22.56
C ASP A 197 7.88 -1.46 -22.02
N ILE A 198 8.51 -1.09 -20.89
CA ILE A 198 8.41 0.25 -20.32
C ILE A 198 9.06 1.28 -21.25
N MET A 199 10.28 0.99 -21.74
CA MET A 199 10.99 1.85 -22.69
C MET A 199 10.28 1.97 -24.04
N ALA A 200 9.56 0.92 -24.45
CA ALA A 200 8.71 0.92 -25.64
C ALA A 200 7.32 1.54 -25.40
N GLU A 201 7.06 2.05 -24.19
CA GLU A 201 5.77 2.61 -23.76
C GLU A 201 4.57 1.70 -24.04
N LYS A 202 4.77 0.38 -23.88
CA LYS A 202 3.72 -0.62 -24.13
C LYS A 202 2.44 -0.26 -23.36
N PRO A 203 1.28 -0.15 -24.03
CA PRO A 203 0.02 0.16 -23.39
C PRO A 203 -0.35 -0.85 -22.30
N MET A 204 -0.96 -0.37 -21.21
CA MET A 204 -1.36 -1.22 -20.08
C MET A 204 -2.35 -2.31 -20.50
N ASP A 205 -3.29 -2.02 -21.39
CA ASP A 205 -4.27 -3.02 -21.86
C ASP A 205 -3.60 -4.17 -22.62
N GLU A 206 -2.56 -3.86 -23.41
CA GLU A 206 -1.77 -4.86 -24.11
C GLU A 206 -0.95 -5.72 -23.13
N ALA A 207 -0.41 -5.12 -22.07
CA ALA A 207 0.27 -5.86 -21.02
C ALA A 207 -0.67 -6.82 -20.29
N LEU A 208 -1.89 -6.39 -19.97
CA LEU A 208 -2.90 -7.24 -19.33
C LEU A 208 -3.35 -8.40 -20.23
N GLN A 209 -3.50 -8.16 -21.54
CA GLN A 209 -3.80 -9.23 -22.50
C GLN A 209 -2.65 -10.23 -22.63
N ALA A 210 -1.40 -9.74 -22.63
CA ALA A 210 -0.22 -10.60 -22.65
C ALA A 210 -0.10 -11.45 -21.38
N GLU A 211 -0.39 -10.87 -20.20
CA GLU A 211 -0.45 -11.58 -18.92
C GLU A 211 -1.50 -12.70 -18.96
N GLU A 212 -2.70 -12.40 -19.45
CA GLU A 212 -3.78 -13.38 -19.58
C GLU A 212 -3.39 -14.54 -20.52
N ALA A 213 -2.79 -14.23 -21.67
CA ALA A 213 -2.29 -15.23 -22.60
C ALA A 213 -1.16 -16.08 -21.99
N PHE A 214 -0.27 -15.47 -21.18
CA PHE A 214 0.78 -16.18 -20.46
C PHE A 214 0.20 -17.22 -19.49
N PHE A 215 -0.74 -16.82 -18.62
CA PHE A 215 -1.34 -17.74 -17.65
C PHE A 215 -2.18 -18.83 -18.32
N GLN A 216 -2.88 -18.52 -19.41
CA GLN A 216 -3.62 -19.54 -20.18
C GLN A 216 -2.69 -20.59 -20.80
N LYS A 217 -1.47 -20.21 -21.19
CA LYS A 217 -0.49 -21.10 -21.82
C LYS A 217 0.34 -21.89 -20.81
N GLU A 218 0.95 -21.21 -19.84
CA GLU A 218 1.93 -21.82 -18.92
C GLU A 218 1.26 -22.43 -17.68
N TYR A 219 0.15 -21.84 -17.19
CA TYR A 219 -0.53 -22.24 -15.96
C TYR A 219 -2.07 -22.39 -16.14
N PRO A 220 -2.54 -23.21 -17.09
CA PRO A 220 -3.96 -23.26 -17.50
C PRO A 220 -4.92 -23.57 -16.34
N ASN A 221 -4.51 -24.40 -15.39
CA ASN A 221 -5.32 -24.77 -14.22
C ASN A 221 -5.52 -23.59 -13.24
N PHE A 222 -4.60 -22.63 -13.25
CA PHE A 222 -4.63 -21.47 -12.37
C PHE A 222 -5.05 -20.18 -13.10
N ALA A 223 -5.20 -20.19 -14.43
CA ALA A 223 -5.45 -18.98 -15.22
C ALA A 223 -6.64 -18.11 -14.76
N LYS A 224 -7.63 -18.69 -14.07
CA LYS A 224 -8.78 -17.95 -13.51
C LYS A 224 -8.52 -17.28 -12.15
N THR A 225 -7.51 -17.75 -11.41
CA THR A 225 -7.17 -17.32 -10.04
C THR A 225 -5.84 -16.57 -9.98
N GLN A 226 -5.28 -16.21 -11.13
CA GLN A 226 -4.00 -15.52 -11.28
C GLN A 226 -4.16 -14.28 -12.15
N GLY A 227 -3.14 -13.44 -12.13
CA GLY A 227 -3.07 -12.21 -12.91
C GLY A 227 -3.63 -10.98 -12.19
N THR A 228 -3.29 -9.84 -12.75
CA THR A 228 -3.51 -8.51 -12.18
C THR A 228 -4.98 -8.17 -12.02
N ARG A 229 -5.84 -8.60 -12.97
CA ARG A 229 -7.29 -8.40 -12.88
C ARG A 229 -7.89 -9.16 -11.71
N TYR A 230 -7.52 -10.43 -11.55
CA TYR A 230 -7.97 -11.27 -10.44
C TYR A 230 -7.48 -10.69 -9.10
N LEU A 231 -6.20 -10.31 -9.03
CA LEU A 231 -5.60 -9.71 -7.83
C LEU A 231 -6.36 -8.46 -7.38
N SER A 232 -6.68 -7.56 -8.31
CA SER A 232 -7.38 -6.30 -8.01
C SER A 232 -8.77 -6.54 -7.39
N VAL A 233 -9.54 -7.47 -7.97
CA VAL A 233 -10.88 -7.84 -7.44
C VAL A 233 -10.73 -8.55 -6.09
N ARG A 234 -9.78 -9.48 -5.97
CA ARG A 234 -9.51 -10.22 -4.75
C ARG A 234 -9.12 -9.29 -3.61
N LEU A 235 -8.24 -8.32 -3.85
CA LEU A 235 -7.81 -7.34 -2.86
C LEU A 235 -8.97 -6.47 -2.36
N ASN A 236 -9.87 -6.05 -3.26
CA ASN A 236 -11.06 -5.30 -2.85
C ASN A 236 -11.95 -6.12 -1.91
N VAL A 237 -12.25 -7.37 -2.28
CA VAL A 237 -13.07 -8.28 -1.45
C VAL A 237 -12.40 -8.51 -0.08
N LEU A 238 -11.10 -8.77 -0.07
CA LEU A 238 -10.34 -8.96 1.17
C LEU A 238 -10.36 -7.71 2.04
N LEU A 239 -10.15 -6.53 1.45
CA LEU A 239 -10.18 -5.25 2.18
C LEU A 239 -11.55 -5.00 2.81
N ILE A 240 -12.64 -5.19 2.06
CA ILE A 240 -14.01 -5.00 2.56
C ILE A 240 -14.29 -5.94 3.73
N ASN A 241 -13.99 -7.23 3.58
CA ASN A 241 -14.19 -8.22 4.65
C ASN A 241 -13.37 -7.86 5.89
N HIS A 242 -12.10 -7.50 5.71
CA HIS A 242 -11.20 -7.12 6.79
C HIS A 242 -11.67 -5.86 7.52
N ILE A 243 -12.18 -4.87 6.79
CA ILE A 243 -12.81 -3.67 7.38
C ILE A 243 -14.02 -4.09 8.23
N HIS A 244 -14.92 -4.93 7.72
CA HIS A 244 -16.09 -5.39 8.46
C HIS A 244 -15.73 -6.15 9.75
N GLU A 245 -14.70 -6.99 9.71
CA GLU A 245 -14.21 -7.73 10.88
C GLU A 245 -13.53 -6.80 11.91
N CYS A 246 -12.80 -5.79 11.46
CA CYS A 246 -12.08 -4.86 12.33
C CYS A 246 -12.98 -3.76 12.94
N LEU A 247 -14.08 -3.38 12.27
CA LEU A 247 -14.94 -2.25 12.66
C LEU A 247 -15.48 -2.32 14.09
N PRO A 248 -16.00 -3.46 14.59
CA PRO A 248 -16.47 -3.58 15.97
C PRO A 248 -15.36 -3.28 16.99
N SER A 249 -14.18 -3.88 16.81
CA SER A 249 -13.03 -3.66 17.71
C SER A 249 -12.54 -2.21 17.67
N LEU A 250 -12.56 -1.59 16.50
CA LEU A 250 -12.17 -0.19 16.33
C LEU A 250 -13.15 0.74 17.06
N LYS A 251 -14.45 0.48 16.95
CA LYS A 251 -15.50 1.23 17.66
C LYS A 251 -15.30 1.15 19.17
N ASP A 252 -15.03 -0.05 19.71
CA ASP A 252 -14.81 -0.24 21.14
C ASP A 252 -13.54 0.48 21.61
N ARG A 253 -12.47 0.43 20.81
CA ARG A 253 -11.22 1.15 21.10
C ARG A 253 -11.42 2.66 21.11
N VAL A 254 -12.16 3.21 20.15
CA VAL A 254 -12.49 4.65 20.10
C VAL A 254 -13.33 5.05 21.30
N ALA A 255 -14.35 4.27 21.66
CA ALA A 255 -15.18 4.53 22.84
C ALA A 255 -14.35 4.52 24.14
N SER A 256 -13.42 3.57 24.28
CA SER A 256 -12.48 3.53 25.41
C SER A 256 -11.59 4.77 25.45
N LEU A 257 -11.03 5.18 24.32
CA LEU A 257 -10.20 6.39 24.23
C LEU A 257 -10.99 7.65 24.59
N ILE A 258 -12.22 7.79 24.10
CA ILE A 258 -13.12 8.90 24.46
C ILE A 258 -13.29 8.96 25.97
N SER A 259 -13.65 7.84 26.61
CA SER A 259 -13.84 7.78 28.06
C SER A 259 -12.56 8.16 28.83
N GLN A 260 -11.39 7.68 28.38
CA GLN A 260 -10.10 8.05 28.96
C GLN A 260 -9.81 9.55 28.84
N TYR A 261 -10.10 10.15 27.68
CA TYR A 261 -9.88 11.58 27.45
C TYR A 261 -10.90 12.44 28.19
N GLU A 262 -12.14 11.99 28.36
CA GLU A 262 -13.15 12.66 29.20
C GLU A 262 -12.72 12.71 30.67
N VAL A 263 -12.15 11.61 31.19
CA VAL A 263 -11.58 11.59 32.54
C VAL A 263 -10.44 12.61 32.66
N LYS A 264 -9.52 12.66 31.69
CA LYS A 264 -8.44 13.66 31.66
C LYS A 264 -9.00 15.09 31.57
N LEU A 265 -10.02 15.31 30.76
CA LEU A 265 -10.69 16.60 30.62
C LEU A 265 -11.31 17.06 31.94
N ASN A 266 -11.94 16.14 32.67
CA ASN A 266 -12.51 16.42 33.99
C ASN A 266 -11.46 16.82 35.03
N VAL A 267 -10.22 16.32 34.92
CA VAL A 267 -9.09 16.76 35.76
C VAL A 267 -8.72 18.22 35.47
N TYR A 268 -8.71 18.63 34.20
CA TYR A 268 -8.48 20.03 33.83
C TYR A 268 -9.66 20.94 34.21
N GLY A 269 -10.85 20.37 34.41
CA GLY A 269 -12.05 21.09 34.81
C GLY A 269 -12.70 21.83 33.63
N ARG A 270 -13.49 22.86 33.94
CA ARG A 270 -14.14 23.68 32.91
C ARG A 270 -13.23 24.83 32.49
N PRO A 271 -13.28 25.26 31.22
CA PRO A 271 -12.60 26.48 30.81
C PRO A 271 -13.03 27.65 31.70
N ILE A 272 -12.07 28.48 32.10
CA ILE A 272 -12.33 29.65 32.94
C ILE A 272 -12.97 30.74 32.08
N GLU A 273 -14.30 30.81 32.11
CA GLU A 273 -15.08 31.84 31.41
C GLU A 273 -15.02 33.18 32.15
N ASP A 274 -15.05 33.16 33.49
CA ASP A 274 -14.92 34.34 34.34
C ASP A 274 -13.74 34.19 35.31
N LYS A 275 -12.69 34.98 35.07
CA LYS A 275 -11.45 34.99 35.86
C LYS A 275 -11.68 35.40 37.31
N ASN A 276 -12.63 36.29 37.58
CA ASN A 276 -12.89 36.80 38.93
C ASN A 276 -13.58 35.74 39.79
N GLN A 277 -14.59 35.05 39.24
CA GLN A 277 -15.22 33.92 39.93
C GLN A 277 -14.27 32.74 40.14
N ALA A 278 -13.40 32.45 39.18
CA ALA A 278 -12.42 31.38 39.31
C ALA A 278 -11.39 31.67 40.41
N LEU A 279 -10.87 32.90 40.48
CA LEU A 279 -9.98 33.35 41.56
C LEU A 279 -10.64 33.22 42.93
N LEU A 280 -11.89 33.67 43.07
CA LEU A 280 -12.65 33.54 44.31
C LEU A 280 -12.83 32.07 44.72
N LYS A 281 -13.14 31.17 43.78
CA LYS A 281 -13.29 29.72 44.05
C LYS A 281 -11.98 29.01 44.41
N ILE A 282 -10.84 29.47 43.89
CA ILE A 282 -9.52 28.95 44.25
C ILE A 282 -9.09 29.45 45.63
N LEU A 283 -9.38 30.71 45.96
CA LEU A 283 -9.01 31.34 47.23
C LEU A 283 -9.91 30.92 48.42
N THR A 284 -11.09 30.36 48.15
CA THR A 284 -12.05 29.89 49.19
C THR A 284 -12.03 28.39 49.42
N LYS A 285 -11.18 27.64 48.70
CA LYS A 285 -10.85 26.24 48.99
C LYS A 285 -9.60 26.15 49.86
#